data_AF-A0A1W1E5H4-F1
#
_entry.id   AF-A0A1W1E5H4-F1
#
_cell.length_a   1.000
_cell.length_b   1.000
_cell.length_c   1.000
_cell.angle_alpha   90.00
_cell.angle_beta   90.00
_cell.angle_gamma   90.00
#
_symmetry.space_group_name_H-M   'P 1'
#
loop_
_entity.id
_entity.type
_entity.pdbx_description
1 polymer ?
#
loop_
_entity_poly.entity_id
_entity_poly.type
_entity_poly.pdbx_seq_one_letter_code
_entity_poly.pdbx_strand_id
1 'polypeptide(L)' 'MLQFSVYSRVCKGLDSVESHLKYLKSILPPKGNIRMLQVTEKQYARMEILLGAVKKTEKIAGKQLLLF' A
#
# COMPACT_ATOMS: atom_id res chain seq x y z
N MET A 1 -3.12 -4.34 -5.62
CA MET A 1 -2.41 -3.56 -6.65
C MET A 1 -3.27 -2.35 -6.93
N LEU A 2 -2.70 -1.15 -6.82
CA LEU A 2 -3.45 0.11 -6.92
C LEU A 2 -3.55 0.56 -8.39
N GLN A 3 -2.40 0.60 -9.07
CA GLN A 3 -2.27 0.91 -10.49
C GLN A 3 -1.09 0.12 -11.07
N PHE A 4 -0.91 0.13 -12.39
CA PHE A 4 0.33 -0.34 -13.01
C PHE A 4 1.55 0.32 -12.35
N SER A 5 2.52 -0.50 -11.94
CA SER A 5 3.74 -0.08 -11.23
C SER A 5 3.53 0.62 -9.87
N VAL A 6 2.32 0.58 -9.29
CA VAL A 6 2.03 1.14 -7.96
C VAL A 6 1.39 0.09 -7.05
N TYR A 7 2.07 -0.19 -5.95
CA TYR A 7 1.69 -1.22 -4.98
C TYR A 7 1.47 -0.60 -3.61
N SER A 8 0.43 -1.07 -2.92
CA SER A 8 0.10 -0.68 -1.55
C SER A 8 0.03 -1.91 -0.66
N ARG A 9 0.40 -1.74 0.61
CA ARG A 9 0.32 -2.77 1.66
C ARG A 9 -0.17 -2.11 2.94
N VAL A 10 -1.14 -2.75 3.59
CA VAL A 10 -1.61 -2.35 4.92
C VAL A 10 -0.62 -2.88 5.96
N CYS A 11 -0.07 -1.99 6.77
CA CYS A 11 0.83 -2.32 7.87
C CYS A 11 0.15 -2.02 9.21
N LYS A 12 0.19 -2.98 10.13
CA LYS A 12 -0.39 -2.85 11.48
C LYS A 12 0.66 -2.25 12.41
N GLY A 13 0.75 -0.91 12.43
CA GLY A 13 1.69 -0.18 13.30
C GLY A 13 3.08 0.07 12.68
N LEU A 14 3.90 0.83 13.39
CA LEU A 14 5.21 1.31 12.93
C LEU A 14 6.25 0.17 12.84
N ASP A 15 6.28 -0.74 13.81
CA ASP A 15 7.21 -1.88 13.81
C ASP A 15 7.05 -2.76 12.57
N SER A 16 5.80 -2.94 12.14
CA SER A 16 5.49 -3.66 10.90
C SER A 16 6.07 -2.93 9.70
N VAL A 17 5.91 -1.60 9.62
CA VAL A 17 6.47 -0.80 8.53
C VAL A 17 7.98 -0.91 8.49
N GLU A 18 8.67 -0.76 9.62
CA GLU A 18 10.13 -0.84 9.69
C GLU A 18 10.66 -2.21 9.29
N SER A 19 10.01 -3.28 9.76
CA SER A 19 10.39 -4.66 9.43
C SER A 19 10.27 -4.93 7.93
N HIS A 20 9.18 -4.50 7.31
CA HIS A 20 9.00 -4.63 5.86
C HIS A 20 9.96 -3.73 5.08
N LEU A 21 10.27 -2.54 5.57
CA LEU A 21 11.22 -1.63 4.93
C LEU A 21 12.65 -2.22 4.96
N LYS A 22 13.06 -2.82 6.07
CA LYS A 22 14.33 -3.56 6.18
C LYS A 22 14.39 -4.72 5.18
N TYR A 23 13.32 -5.51 5.08
CA TYR A 23 13.22 -6.61 4.12
C TYR A 23 13.26 -6.12 2.67
N LEU A 24 12.51 -5.07 2.31
CA LEU A 24 12.51 -4.52 0.95
C LEU A 24 13.90 -4.02 0.54
N LYS A 25 14.64 -3.42 1.47
CA LYS A 25 16.03 -2.99 1.24
C LYS A 25 16.97 -4.17 0.93
N SER A 26 16.73 -5.36 1.48
CA SER A 26 17.58 -6.53 1.22
C SER A 26 17.31 -7.22 -0.12
N ILE A 27 16.18 -6.94 -0.77
CA ILE A 27 15.78 -7.54 -2.05
C ILE A 27 15.70 -6.53 -3.20
N LEU A 28 16.36 -5.37 -3.08
CA LEU A 28 16.32 -4.34 -4.11
C LEU A 28 16.92 -4.85 -5.43
N PRO A 29 16.27 -4.62 -6.57
CA PRO A 29 16.84 -4.95 -7.86
C PRO A 29 18.05 -4.05 -8.17
N PRO A 30 19.04 -4.55 -8.93
CA PRO A 30 20.26 -3.79 -9.25
C PRO A 30 20.01 -2.61 -10.21
N LYS A 31 18.83 -2.55 -10.84
CA LYS A 31 18.43 -1.49 -11.77
C LYS A 31 16.99 -1.08 -11.50
N GLY A 32 16.69 0.20 -11.72
CA GLY A 32 15.36 0.77 -11.57
C GLY A 32 15.25 1.75 -10.39
N ASN A 33 14.13 2.46 -10.33
CA ASN A 33 13.85 3.43 -9.29
C ASN A 33 12.62 3.00 -8.49
N ILE A 34 12.83 2.67 -7.22
CA ILE A 34 11.76 2.28 -6.30
C ILE A 34 11.68 3.35 -5.20
N ARG A 35 10.49 3.90 -5.00
CA ARG A 35 10.19 4.86 -3.94
C ARG A 35 9.16 4.24 -3.00
N MET A 36 9.34 4.48 -1.70
CA MET A 36 8.41 4.05 -0.67
C MET A 36 7.83 5.30 0.00
N LEU A 37 6.51 5.34 0.13
CA LEU A 37 5.78 6.36 0.85
C LEU A 37 4.94 5.68 1.94
N GLN A 38 5.09 6.16 3.17
CA GLN A 38 4.22 5.77 4.26
C GLN A 38 3.04 6.75 4.31
N VAL A 39 1.82 6.20 4.30
CA VAL A 39 0.58 6.97 4.49
C VAL A 39 -0.24 6.35 5.61
N THR A 40 -0.94 7.18 6.36
CA THR A 40 -1.92 6.70 7.34
C THR A 40 -3.18 6.20 6.66
N GLU A 41 -3.94 5.35 7.34
CA GLU A 41 -5.24 4.87 6.84
C GLU A 41 -6.17 6.04 6.49
N LYS A 42 -6.27 7.05 7.37
CA LYS A 42 -7.08 8.26 7.12
C LYS A 42 -6.60 9.09 5.93
N GLN A 43 -5.31 9.07 5.60
CA GLN A 43 -4.81 9.76 4.40
C GLN A 43 -5.15 8.96 3.15
N TYR A 44 -4.95 7.64 3.18
CA TYR A 44 -5.30 6.76 2.06
C TYR A 44 -6.80 6.80 1.74
N ALA A 45 -7.66 6.77 2.77
CA ALA A 45 -9.11 6.83 2.60
C ALA A 45 -9.61 8.18 2.04
N ARG A 46 -8.87 9.27 2.25
CA ARG A 46 -9.16 10.60 1.69
C ARG A 46 -8.64 10.79 0.26
N MET A 47 -8.01 9.78 -0.32
CA MET A 47 -7.49 9.85 -1.68
C MET A 47 -8.65 9.94 -2.68
N GLU A 48 -8.67 11.00 -3.47
CA GLU A 48 -9.67 11.18 -4.52
C GLU A 48 -9.21 10.52 -5.82
N ILE A 49 -10.13 9.82 -6.48
CA ILE A 49 -9.89 9.21 -7.80
C ILE A 49 -10.42 10.18 -8.85
N LEU A 50 -9.50 10.86 -9.53
CA LEU A 50 -9.83 11.85 -10.57
C LEU A 50 -9.95 11.16 -11.94
N LEU A 51 -11.02 10.38 -12.15
CA LEU A 51 -11.30 9.67 -13.41
C LEU A 51 -12.76 9.88 -13.86
N GLY A 52 -12.97 10.03 -15.18
CA GLY A 52 -14.32 10.21 -15.75
C GLY A 52 -15.19 8.94 -15.76
N ALA A 53 -14.58 7.75 -15.86
CA ALA A 53 -15.28 6.46 -15.79
C ALA A 53 -14.54 5.52 -14.83
N VAL A 54 -15.19 5.15 -13.72
CA VAL A 54 -14.57 4.40 -12.63
C VAL A 54 -14.61 2.91 -12.90
N LYS A 55 -13.46 2.31 -13.22
CA LYS A 55 -13.29 0.84 -13.18
C LYS A 55 -12.55 0.48 -11.90
N LYS A 56 -13.23 -0.20 -10.97
CA LYS A 56 -12.61 -0.65 -9.71
C LYS A 56 -11.62 -1.77 -10.00
N THR A 57 -10.34 -1.43 -10.02
CA THR A 57 -9.24 -2.39 -10.23
C THR A 57 -8.63 -2.85 -8.89
N GLU A 58 -8.94 -2.15 -7.80
CA GLU A 58 -8.38 -2.41 -6.49
C GLU A 58 -9.07 -3.60 -5.80
N LYS A 59 -8.26 -4.55 -5.32
CA LYS A 59 -8.72 -5.58 -4.38
C LYS A 59 -8.73 -4.99 -2.98
N ILE A 60 -9.92 -4.83 -2.41
CA ILE A 60 -10.12 -4.40 -1.02
C ILE A 60 -9.54 -5.48 -0.10
N ALA A 61 -8.72 -5.07 0.88
CA ALA A 61 -8.20 -6.00 1.90
C ALA A 61 -9.36 -6.58 2.73
N GLY A 62 -9.28 -7.87 3.08
CA GLY A 62 -10.35 -8.59 3.76
C GLY A 62 -10.85 -7.88 5.02
N LYS A 63 -12.18 -7.85 5.21
CA LYS A 63 -12.81 -7.35 6.44
C LYS A 63 -12.29 -8.17 7.63
N GLN A 64 -11.76 -7.47 8.64
CA GLN A 64 -11.47 -8.07 9.94
C GLN A 64 -12.81 -8.43 10.59
N LEU A 65 -13.16 -9.72 10.63
CA LEU A 65 -14.42 -10.25 11.19
C LEU A 65 -14.34 -10.52 12.71
N LEU A 66 -13.30 -10.00 13.35
CA LEU A 66 -12.98 -10.32 14.74
C LEU A 66 -13.82 -9.46 15.69
N LEU A 67 -14.75 -10.11 16.37
CA LEU A 67 -15.66 -9.53 17.35
C LEU A 67 -15.14 -9.95 18.73
N PHE A 68 -14.31 -9.09 19.33
CA PHE A 68 -13.97 -9.12 20.75
C PHE A 68 -14.20 -7.73 21.31
#